data_AF-A0A418AX56-F1
#
_entry.id   AF-A0A418AX56-F1
#
_cell.length_a   1.000
_cell.length_b   1.000
_cell.length_c   1.000
_cell.angle_alpha   90.00
_cell.angle_beta   90.00
_cell.angle_gamma   90.00
#
_symmetry.space_group_name_H-M   'P 1'
#
loop_
_entity.id
_entity.type
_entity.pdbx_description
1 polymer ?
#
loop_
_entity_poly.entity_id
_entity_poly.type
_entity_poly.pdbx_seq_one_letter_code
_entity_poly.pdbx_strand_id
1 'polypeptide(L)'
;MLPLTGSTFPLPDECFSSPELTRSGEEELIRMGLDALKLLVRETRVDRAGGPVNWTLDHDADGLQIYVGSEIGKAKETVFMSITEMPATLDEAANLHASDTNKEFHEFITKYNPDLCDCRVIKTLAPTTPKHPYNYIGIKWFCLESPPPVRNRDFVFVEVSSPFTTYIAFIPCTLDPLGLLCAVLVLLSECCCAALSSSSSWH
;
A
#
# COMPACT_ATOMS: atom_id res chain seq x y z
N MET A 1 -19.78 -16.52 22.45
CA MET A 1 -19.43 -15.20 21.89
C MET A 1 -19.41 -14.21 23.03
N LEU A 2 -18.22 -13.80 23.50
CA LEU A 2 -18.13 -12.72 24.47
C LEU A 2 -18.30 -11.39 23.72
N PRO A 3 -19.12 -10.46 24.24
CA PRO A 3 -19.28 -9.16 23.61
C PRO A 3 -17.99 -8.36 23.81
N LEU A 4 -17.34 -7.96 22.71
CA LEU A 4 -16.20 -7.04 22.74
C LEU A 4 -16.70 -5.61 23.01
N THR A 5 -17.16 -5.35 24.23
CA THR A 5 -17.37 -3.99 24.72
C THR A 5 -16.04 -3.48 25.26
N GLY A 6 -15.35 -2.65 24.47
CA GLY A 6 -14.17 -1.88 24.91
C GLY A 6 -12.84 -2.63 24.85
N SER A 7 -12.47 -3.19 23.70
CA SER A 7 -11.09 -3.65 23.51
C SER A 7 -10.16 -2.44 23.43
N THR A 8 -9.29 -2.27 24.42
CA THR A 8 -8.14 -1.37 24.34
C THR A 8 -7.09 -1.98 23.42
N PHE A 9 -6.62 -1.20 22.45
CA PHE A 9 -5.50 -1.58 21.59
C PHE A 9 -4.15 -1.38 22.33
N PRO A 10 -3.11 -2.17 22.00
CA PRO A 10 -3.12 -3.30 21.07
C PRO A 10 -3.90 -4.50 21.62
N LEU A 11 -4.49 -5.30 20.73
CA LEU A 11 -5.20 -6.52 21.10
C LEU A 11 -4.22 -7.58 21.62
N PRO A 12 -4.66 -8.46 22.54
CA PRO A 12 -3.86 -9.59 22.99
C PRO A 12 -3.44 -10.51 21.84
N ASP A 13 -2.25 -11.11 21.94
CA ASP A 13 -1.68 -12.00 20.92
C ASP A 13 -2.59 -13.20 20.61
N GLU A 14 -3.38 -13.65 21.59
CA GLU A 14 -4.33 -14.77 21.46
C GLU A 14 -5.49 -14.47 20.50
N CYS A 15 -5.75 -13.19 20.20
CA CYS A 15 -6.72 -12.79 19.19
C CYS A 15 -6.24 -13.09 17.76
N PHE A 16 -4.95 -13.38 17.56
CA PHE A 16 -4.35 -13.62 16.26
C PHE A 16 -3.83 -15.05 16.17
N SER A 17 -4.57 -15.90 15.46
CA SER A 17 -4.09 -17.22 15.07
C SER A 17 -3.71 -17.23 13.59
N SER A 18 -2.56 -17.83 13.27
CA SER A 18 -2.19 -18.04 11.88
C SER A 18 -3.20 -19.00 11.25
N PRO A 19 -3.85 -18.63 10.14
CA PRO A 19 -4.80 -19.51 9.48
C PRO A 19 -4.08 -20.76 8.96
N GLU A 20 -4.70 -21.92 9.14
CA GLU A 20 -4.30 -23.15 8.45
C GLU A 20 -4.69 -23.02 6.97
N LEU A 21 -3.73 -22.65 6.15
CA LEU A 21 -3.90 -22.56 4.70
C LEU A 21 -3.39 -23.83 4.04
N THR A 22 -4.16 -24.38 3.11
CA THR A 22 -3.64 -25.40 2.21
C THR A 22 -2.60 -24.78 1.28
N ARG A 23 -1.70 -25.60 0.75
CA ARG A 23 -0.73 -25.14 -0.25
C ARG A 23 -1.38 -24.41 -1.43
N SER A 24 -2.51 -24.92 -1.93
CA SER A 24 -3.26 -24.27 -3.02
C SER A 24 -3.84 -22.91 -2.60
N GLY A 25 -4.26 -22.76 -1.35
CA GLY A 25 -4.74 -21.48 -0.81
C GLY A 25 -3.63 -20.43 -0.69
N GLU A 26 -2.43 -20.85 -0.26
CA GLU A 26 -1.26 -19.97 -0.25
C GLU A 26 -0.87 -19.53 -1.67
N GLU A 27 -0.84 -20.47 -2.62
CA GLU A 27 -0.56 -20.18 -4.03
C GLU A 27 -1.60 -19.24 -4.65
N GLU A 28 -2.87 -19.35 -4.26
CA GLU A 28 -3.94 -18.45 -4.71
C GLU A 28 -3.77 -17.03 -4.16
N LEU A 29 -3.45 -16.87 -2.87
CA LEU A 29 -3.20 -15.56 -2.26
C LEU A 29 -1.97 -14.88 -2.84
N ILE A 30 -0.89 -15.64 -3.08
CA ILE A 30 0.32 -15.15 -3.76
C ILE A 30 -0.04 -14.64 -5.16
N ARG A 31 -0.79 -15.43 -5.94
CA ARG A 31 -1.22 -15.04 -7.28
C ARG A 31 -2.10 -13.80 -7.25
N MET A 32 -3.06 -13.74 -6.33
CA MET A 32 -3.94 -12.59 -6.13
C MET A 32 -3.15 -11.31 -5.84
N GLY A 33 -2.20 -11.37 -4.92
CA GLY A 33 -1.35 -10.23 -4.57
C GLY A 33 -0.49 -9.76 -5.76
N LEU A 34 0.14 -10.68 -6.49
CA LEU A 34 0.94 -10.35 -7.67
C LEU A 34 0.09 -9.75 -8.81
N ASP A 35 -1.13 -10.24 -9.00
CA ASP A 35 -2.05 -9.70 -10.00
C ASP A 35 -2.56 -8.30 -9.59
N ALA A 36 -2.85 -8.09 -8.30
CA ALA A 36 -3.20 -6.77 -7.76
C ALA A 36 -2.06 -5.76 -7.92
N LEU A 37 -0.81 -6.19 -7.73
CA LEU A 37 0.36 -5.34 -7.91
C LEU A 37 0.58 -4.92 -9.36
N LYS A 38 0.42 -5.85 -10.31
CA LYS A 38 0.46 -5.52 -11.74
C LYS A 38 -0.68 -4.58 -12.14
N LEU A 39 -1.86 -4.77 -11.55
CA LEU A 39 -2.99 -3.88 -11.76
C LEU A 39 -2.64 -2.48 -11.25
N LEU A 40 -2.16 -2.36 -10.01
CA LEU A 40 -1.74 -1.09 -9.42
C LEU A 40 -0.78 -0.33 -10.34
N VAL A 41 0.30 -0.97 -10.80
CA VAL A 41 1.30 -0.39 -11.73
C VAL A 41 0.72 0.08 -13.07
N ARG A 42 -0.36 -0.54 -13.52
CA ARG A 42 -1.05 -0.15 -14.75
C ARG A 42 -1.95 1.06 -14.54
N GLU A 43 -2.67 1.11 -13.43
CA GLU A 43 -3.79 2.05 -13.21
C GLU A 43 -3.33 3.43 -12.72
N THR A 44 -2.18 3.51 -12.06
CA THR A 44 -1.63 4.74 -11.47
C THR A 44 -0.80 5.59 -12.42
N ARG A 45 -0.83 5.27 -13.72
CA ARG A 45 -0.10 6.04 -14.72
C ARG A 45 -0.81 7.36 -14.95
N VAL A 46 -0.12 8.45 -14.61
CA VAL A 46 -0.64 9.84 -14.66
C VAL A 46 -0.33 10.51 -16.00
N ASP A 47 0.38 9.83 -16.89
CA ASP A 47 0.68 10.39 -18.20
C ASP A 47 -0.62 10.67 -18.98
N ARG A 48 -0.68 11.84 -19.63
CA ARG A 48 -1.80 12.25 -20.50
C ARG A 48 -2.04 11.30 -21.69
N ALA A 49 -1.24 10.25 -21.82
CA ALA A 49 -1.22 9.30 -22.94
C ALA A 49 -2.05 8.02 -22.71
N GLY A 50 -2.79 7.89 -21.60
CA GLY A 50 -3.86 6.90 -21.49
C GLY A 50 -3.67 5.81 -20.44
N GLY A 51 -3.36 6.21 -19.20
CA GLY A 51 -3.73 5.38 -18.05
C GLY A 51 -5.23 5.03 -18.09
N PRO A 52 -5.64 3.85 -17.61
CA PRO A 52 -7.04 3.41 -17.64
C PRO A 52 -7.95 4.21 -16.69
N VAL A 53 -7.37 4.90 -15.70
CA VAL A 53 -8.10 5.73 -14.74
C VAL A 53 -8.03 7.19 -15.15
N ASN A 54 -9.19 7.85 -15.18
CA ASN A 54 -9.27 9.29 -15.36
C ASN A 54 -8.97 10.01 -14.04
N TRP A 55 -7.69 10.26 -13.77
CA TRP A 55 -7.23 10.96 -12.58
C TRP A 55 -7.54 12.47 -12.66
N THR A 56 -8.16 13.00 -11.60
CA THR A 56 -8.44 14.44 -11.42
C THR A 56 -7.68 14.93 -10.20
N LEU A 57 -6.93 16.03 -10.31
CA LEU A 57 -6.26 16.63 -9.16
C LEU A 57 -7.30 17.22 -8.19
N ASP A 58 -7.29 16.76 -6.94
CA ASP A 58 -8.20 17.19 -5.87
C ASP A 58 -7.49 18.11 -4.85
N HIS A 59 -6.23 17.82 -4.53
CA HIS A 59 -5.43 18.62 -3.60
C HIS A 59 -4.00 18.81 -4.10
N ASP A 60 -3.42 20.00 -3.85
CA ASP A 60 -2.02 20.31 -4.14
C ASP A 60 -1.52 21.31 -3.08
N ALA A 61 -0.74 20.83 -2.11
CA ALA A 61 -0.18 21.63 -1.04
C ALA A 61 1.10 21.00 -0.48
N ASP A 62 2.08 21.82 -0.08
CA ASP A 62 3.30 21.40 0.63
C ASP A 62 4.08 20.26 -0.05
N GLY A 63 4.08 20.20 -1.39
CA GLY A 63 4.75 19.13 -2.14
C GLY A 63 4.01 17.79 -2.14
N LEU A 64 2.75 17.77 -1.71
CA LEU A 64 1.83 16.66 -1.80
C LEU A 64 0.71 16.98 -2.79
N GLN A 65 0.58 16.14 -3.81
CA GLN A 65 -0.53 16.17 -4.77
C GLN A 65 -1.43 14.96 -4.54
N ILE A 66 -2.73 15.20 -4.41
CA ILE A 66 -3.74 14.14 -4.26
C ILE A 66 -4.64 14.18 -5.48
N TYR A 67 -4.68 13.06 -6.19
CA TYR A 67 -5.56 12.80 -7.31
C TYR A 67 -6.71 11.90 -6.87
N VAL A 68 -7.89 12.16 -7.42
CA VAL A 68 -9.08 11.36 -7.27
C VAL A 68 -9.44 10.76 -8.62
N GLY A 69 -9.66 9.47 -8.64
CA GLY A 69 -10.16 8.73 -9.78
C GLY A 69 -11.39 7.93 -9.40
N SER A 70 -11.97 7.30 -10.40
CA SER A 70 -13.01 6.29 -10.25
C SER A 70 -12.72 5.18 -11.26
N GLU A 71 -13.32 4.01 -11.06
CA GLU A 71 -13.33 2.92 -12.06
C GLU A 71 -12.01 2.13 -12.19
N ILE A 72 -11.32 1.84 -11.08
CA ILE A 72 -10.20 0.89 -11.11
C ILE A 72 -10.70 -0.55 -11.31
N GLY A 73 -10.26 -1.17 -12.40
CA GLY A 73 -10.65 -2.54 -12.75
C GLY A 73 -12.14 -2.68 -13.07
N LYS A 74 -12.93 -3.31 -12.18
CA LYS A 74 -14.40 -3.47 -12.30
C LYS A 74 -15.19 -2.74 -11.20
N ALA A 75 -14.50 -2.13 -10.23
CA ALA A 75 -15.14 -1.47 -9.10
C ALA A 75 -15.47 -0.02 -9.47
N LYS A 76 -16.68 0.44 -9.15
CA LYS A 76 -17.08 1.86 -9.30
C LYS A 76 -16.71 2.71 -8.08
N GLU A 77 -15.70 2.28 -7.34
CA GLU A 77 -15.28 2.93 -6.12
C GLU A 77 -14.42 4.16 -6.44
N THR A 78 -14.53 5.17 -5.59
CA THR A 78 -13.60 6.30 -5.60
C THR A 78 -12.25 5.82 -5.13
N VAL A 79 -11.23 6.19 -5.90
CA VAL A 79 -9.83 5.83 -5.65
C VAL A 79 -9.01 7.10 -5.54
N PHE A 80 -8.04 7.10 -4.64
CA PHE A 80 -7.13 8.22 -4.45
C PHE A 80 -5.73 7.80 -4.85
N MET A 81 -4.92 8.75 -5.27
CA MET A 81 -3.49 8.56 -5.54
C MET A 81 -2.76 9.79 -5.04
N SER A 82 -1.76 9.59 -4.20
CA SER A 82 -0.92 10.67 -3.68
C SER A 82 0.43 10.65 -4.37
N ILE A 83 0.95 11.82 -4.73
CA ILE A 83 2.27 12.01 -5.32
C ILE A 83 3.04 13.01 -4.47
N THR A 84 4.28 12.68 -4.15
CA THR A 84 5.19 13.57 -3.42
C THR A 84 6.63 13.32 -3.87
N GLU A 85 7.48 14.33 -3.72
CA GLU A 85 8.91 14.24 -4.01
C GLU A 85 9.69 14.09 -2.70
N MET A 86 10.53 13.06 -2.62
CA MET A 86 11.35 12.78 -1.43
C MET A 86 12.83 12.72 -1.82
N PRO A 87 13.73 13.42 -1.09
CA PRO A 87 15.17 13.32 -1.31
C PRO A 87 15.71 12.02 -0.69
N ALA A 88 15.53 10.90 -1.38
CA ALA A 88 15.98 9.57 -0.96
C ALA A 88 16.31 8.69 -2.16
N THR A 89 17.08 7.63 -1.94
CA THR A 89 17.27 6.54 -2.89
C THR A 89 16.08 5.58 -2.89
N LEU A 90 15.94 4.78 -3.96
CA LEU A 90 14.90 3.74 -4.04
C LEU A 90 15.07 2.68 -2.96
N ASP A 91 16.32 2.35 -2.61
CA ASP A 91 16.61 1.39 -1.55
C ASP A 91 16.17 1.93 -0.19
N GLU A 92 16.41 3.21 0.10
CA GLU A 92 15.91 3.86 1.32
C GLU A 92 14.38 3.93 1.34
N ALA A 93 13.75 4.23 0.21
CA ALA A 93 12.29 4.23 0.11
C ALA A 93 11.70 2.82 0.30
N ALA A 94 12.29 1.78 -0.29
CA ALA A 94 11.86 0.40 -0.10
C ALA A 94 12.05 -0.04 1.37
N ASN A 95 13.19 0.28 1.97
CA ASN A 95 13.49 -0.04 3.36
C ASN A 95 12.59 0.71 4.35
N LEU A 96 12.12 1.91 4.01
CA LEU A 96 11.15 2.66 4.82
C LEU A 96 9.84 1.88 5.03
N HIS A 97 9.43 1.08 4.06
CA HIS A 97 8.20 0.29 4.09
C HIS A 97 8.41 -1.17 4.51
N ALA A 98 9.66 -1.61 4.67
CA ALA A 98 9.96 -2.95 5.14
C ALA A 98 9.44 -3.15 6.57
N SER A 99 8.44 -4.02 6.72
CA SER A 99 7.72 -4.23 7.97
C SER A 99 7.30 -5.70 8.12
N ASP A 100 8.28 -6.59 7.93
CA ASP A 100 8.06 -8.02 7.77
C ASP A 100 7.74 -8.72 9.10
N THR A 101 8.10 -8.10 10.23
CA THR A 101 7.82 -8.56 11.59
C THR A 101 6.80 -7.68 12.32
N ASN A 102 6.13 -8.22 13.33
CA ASN A 102 5.20 -7.45 14.18
C ASN A 102 5.85 -6.23 14.83
N LYS A 103 7.11 -6.36 15.25
CA LYS A 103 7.86 -5.26 15.86
C LYS A 103 8.07 -4.12 14.86
N GLU A 104 8.59 -4.44 13.68
CA GLU A 104 8.82 -3.44 12.63
C GLU A 104 7.53 -2.80 12.15
N PHE A 105 6.45 -3.60 12.00
CA PHE A 105 5.16 -3.06 11.59
C PHE A 105 4.57 -2.11 12.63
N HIS A 106 4.68 -2.45 13.92
CA HIS A 106 4.24 -1.57 15.00
C HIS A 106 5.07 -0.27 15.07
N GLU A 107 6.39 -0.36 14.92
CA GLU A 107 7.28 0.80 14.83
C GLU A 107 6.92 1.68 13.63
N PHE A 108 6.62 1.06 12.48
CA PHE A 108 6.20 1.75 11.26
C PHE A 108 4.90 2.53 11.48
N ILE A 109 3.83 1.90 11.97
CA ILE A 109 2.54 2.58 12.14
C ILE A 109 2.59 3.66 13.21
N THR A 110 3.33 3.43 14.31
CA THR A 110 3.47 4.41 15.39
C THR A 110 4.15 5.69 14.91
N LYS A 111 5.08 5.56 13.94
CA LYS A 111 5.87 6.67 13.44
C LYS A 111 5.21 7.40 12.26
N TYR A 112 4.53 6.66 11.37
CA TYR A 112 4.09 7.19 10.08
C TYR A 112 2.58 7.16 9.87
N ASN A 113 1.82 6.39 10.66
CA ASN A 113 0.38 6.19 10.49
C ASN A 113 -0.35 6.27 11.84
N PRO A 114 -0.39 7.46 12.48
CA PRO A 114 -0.95 7.61 13.82
C PRO A 114 -2.44 7.25 13.93
N ASP A 115 -3.17 7.25 12.80
CA ASP A 115 -4.58 6.84 12.75
C ASP A 115 -4.76 5.31 12.86
N LEU A 116 -3.69 4.52 12.71
CA LEU A 116 -3.73 3.07 12.94
C LEU A 116 -3.51 2.79 14.42
N CYS A 117 -4.55 2.28 15.08
CA CYS A 117 -4.51 2.00 16.51
C CYS A 117 -3.92 0.61 16.84
N ASP A 118 -3.86 -0.31 15.87
CA ASP A 118 -3.21 -1.61 16.04
C ASP A 118 -2.83 -2.25 14.69
N CYS A 119 -1.86 -3.16 14.70
CA CYS A 119 -1.42 -3.88 13.53
C CYS A 119 -0.78 -5.24 13.85
N ARG A 120 -0.85 -6.17 12.89
CA ARG A 120 -0.27 -7.51 13.02
C ARG A 120 0.15 -8.08 11.66
N VAL A 121 1.33 -8.68 11.61
CA VAL A 121 1.71 -9.67 10.60
C VAL A 121 1.13 -11.01 11.01
N ILE A 122 0.14 -11.49 10.26
CA ILE A 122 -0.58 -12.75 10.55
C ILE A 122 0.24 -13.94 10.05
N LYS A 123 0.73 -13.87 8.81
CA LYS A 123 1.46 -14.98 8.18
C LYS A 123 2.33 -14.47 7.02
N THR A 124 3.59 -14.88 6.99
CA THR A 124 4.47 -14.65 5.85
C THR A 124 4.30 -15.78 4.84
N LEU A 125 3.93 -15.44 3.60
CA LEU A 125 3.76 -16.40 2.49
C LEU A 125 5.06 -16.54 1.68
N ALA A 126 5.79 -15.44 1.48
CA ALA A 126 7.12 -15.45 0.86
C ALA A 126 8.01 -14.42 1.59
N PRO A 127 9.02 -14.87 2.36
CA PRO A 127 9.93 -13.97 3.05
C PRO A 127 10.95 -13.35 2.09
N THR A 128 11.52 -12.23 2.48
CA THR A 128 12.71 -11.65 1.84
C THR A 128 13.89 -12.62 1.90
N THR A 129 14.76 -12.59 0.88
CA THR A 129 15.95 -13.46 0.82
C THR A 129 17.17 -12.66 0.37
N PRO A 130 18.41 -13.11 0.65
CA PRO A 130 19.60 -12.41 0.17
C PRO A 130 19.68 -12.25 -1.36
N LYS A 131 19.03 -13.14 -2.12
CA LYS A 131 18.94 -13.04 -3.59
C LYS A 131 17.82 -12.12 -4.06
N HIS A 132 16.76 -11.98 -3.25
CA HIS A 132 15.58 -11.18 -3.54
C HIS A 132 15.23 -10.36 -2.28
N PRO A 133 16.03 -9.33 -1.94
CA PRO A 133 15.88 -8.60 -0.68
C PRO A 133 14.63 -7.72 -0.65
N TYR A 134 14.07 -7.37 -1.80
CA TYR A 134 12.85 -6.56 -1.93
C TYR A 134 11.59 -7.39 -2.24
N ASN A 135 11.70 -8.72 -2.24
CA ASN A 135 10.54 -9.58 -2.51
C ASN A 135 9.94 -10.03 -1.18
N TYR A 136 8.72 -9.59 -0.90
CA TYR A 136 7.98 -9.97 0.28
C TYR A 136 6.51 -10.22 -0.09
N ILE A 137 5.92 -11.28 0.47
CA ILE A 137 4.48 -11.50 0.44
C ILE A 137 4.03 -11.92 1.83
N GLY A 138 3.10 -11.18 2.41
CA GLY A 138 2.58 -11.43 3.75
C GLY A 138 1.09 -11.13 3.87
N ILE A 139 0.43 -11.86 4.75
CA ILE A 139 -0.92 -11.56 5.21
C ILE A 139 -0.78 -10.68 6.45
N LYS A 140 -1.33 -9.47 6.38
CA LYS A 140 -1.28 -8.50 7.47
C LYS A 140 -2.68 -8.04 7.84
N TRP A 141 -2.79 -7.50 9.04
CA TRP A 141 -3.98 -6.89 9.58
C TRP A 141 -3.63 -5.55 10.22
N PHE A 142 -4.57 -4.61 10.15
CA PHE A 142 -4.51 -3.38 10.94
C PHE A 142 -5.91 -2.94 11.36
N CYS A 143 -5.97 -2.15 12.42
CA CYS A 143 -7.16 -1.43 12.85
C CYS A 143 -6.96 0.08 12.70
N LEU A 144 -7.89 0.71 11.99
CA LEU A 144 -7.99 2.15 11.79
C LEU A 144 -8.92 2.75 12.85
N GLU A 145 -8.44 3.78 13.55
CA GLU A 145 -9.26 4.61 14.42
C GLU A 145 -10.23 5.46 13.57
N SER A 146 -11.51 5.38 13.90
CA SER A 146 -12.55 6.15 13.23
C SER A 146 -13.03 7.29 14.14
N PRO A 147 -13.34 8.48 13.59
CA PRO A 147 -13.97 9.55 14.35
C PRO A 147 -15.32 9.11 14.94
N PRO A 148 -15.59 9.39 16.23
CA PRO A 148 -16.90 9.12 16.82
C PRO A 148 -18.02 9.83 16.04
N PRO A 149 -19.20 9.21 15.85
CA PRO A 149 -19.66 7.95 16.44
C PRO A 149 -19.34 6.69 15.59
N VAL A 150 -18.50 6.79 14.56
CA VAL A 150 -18.17 5.66 13.70
C VAL A 150 -17.27 4.70 14.47
N ARG A 151 -17.55 3.38 14.38
CA ARG A 151 -16.69 2.36 15.00
C ARG A 151 -15.36 2.27 14.26
N ASN A 152 -14.30 1.97 14.99
CA ASN A 152 -13.01 1.60 14.40
C ASN A 152 -13.20 0.45 13.42
N ARG A 153 -12.40 0.44 12.35
CA ARG A 153 -12.50 -0.54 11.27
C ARG A 153 -11.21 -1.32 11.20
N ASP A 154 -11.33 -2.60 10.90
CA ASP A 154 -10.20 -3.47 10.78
C ASP A 154 -10.17 -4.15 9.41
N PHE A 155 -8.96 -4.47 8.95
CA PHE A 155 -8.72 -4.97 7.60
C PHE A 155 -7.72 -6.10 7.65
N VAL A 156 -7.97 -7.16 6.89
CA VAL A 156 -6.99 -8.20 6.57
C VAL A 156 -6.66 -8.09 5.09
N PHE A 157 -5.38 -8.06 4.76
CA PHE A 157 -4.91 -7.87 3.39
C PHE A 157 -3.65 -8.68 3.08
N VAL A 158 -3.40 -8.90 1.79
CA VAL A 158 -2.15 -9.46 1.28
C VAL A 158 -1.27 -8.29 0.84
N GLU A 159 -0.14 -8.13 1.51
CA GLU A 159 0.91 -7.21 1.10
C GLU A 159 1.87 -7.91 0.14
N VAL A 160 2.25 -7.20 -0.93
CA VAL A 160 3.26 -7.66 -1.88
C VAL A 160 4.26 -6.54 -2.13
N SER A 161 5.53 -6.85 -1.95
CA SER A 161 6.67 -6.06 -2.39
C SER A 161 7.47 -6.88 -3.39
N SER A 162 7.87 -6.28 -4.50
CA SER A 162 8.70 -6.89 -5.54
C SER A 162 9.21 -5.78 -6.43
N PRO A 163 10.45 -5.79 -6.93
CA PRO A 163 10.93 -4.82 -7.93
C PRO A 163 10.11 -4.92 -9.24
N PHE A 164 9.76 -3.79 -9.83
CA PHE A 164 9.20 -3.70 -11.20
C PHE A 164 10.08 -2.77 -12.03
N THR A 165 10.17 -3.05 -13.33
CA THR A 165 10.95 -2.27 -14.31
C THR A 165 10.13 -1.12 -14.93
N THR A 166 8.89 -0.88 -14.48
CA THR A 166 7.95 -0.02 -15.21
C THR A 166 7.11 0.81 -14.25
N TYR A 167 7.38 2.12 -14.20
CA TYR A 167 6.58 3.28 -13.76
C TYR A 167 5.72 3.22 -12.47
N ILE A 168 5.74 4.39 -11.79
CA ILE A 168 5.26 4.71 -10.45
C ILE A 168 3.80 4.33 -10.20
N ALA A 169 3.55 3.72 -9.03
CA ALA A 169 2.20 3.37 -8.61
C ALA A 169 1.98 3.43 -7.10
N PHE A 170 1.00 4.23 -6.68
CA PHE A 170 0.51 4.37 -5.31
C PHE A 170 -0.95 3.93 -5.21
N ILE A 171 -1.33 3.40 -4.06
CA ILE A 171 -2.59 2.66 -3.82
C ILE A 171 -3.85 3.43 -4.16
N PRO A 172 -4.88 2.74 -4.70
CA PRO A 172 -6.26 3.18 -4.61
C PRO A 172 -6.77 3.14 -3.17
N CYS A 173 -6.86 4.29 -2.51
CA CYS A 173 -7.67 4.38 -1.28
C CYS A 173 -9.13 4.14 -1.67
N THR A 174 -9.78 3.11 -1.16
CA THR A 174 -11.24 3.00 -1.32
C THR A 174 -11.90 3.77 -0.18
N LEU A 175 -12.83 4.65 -0.52
CA LEU A 175 -13.75 5.21 0.46
C LEU A 175 -14.77 4.13 0.80
N ASP A 176 -14.94 3.86 2.10
CA ASP A 176 -16.16 3.20 2.53
C ASP A 176 -17.37 4.15 2.31
N PRO A 177 -18.61 3.65 2.41
CA PRO A 177 -19.81 4.48 2.24
C PRO A 177 -19.93 5.67 3.23
N LEU A 178 -19.03 5.78 4.22
CA LEU A 178 -19.00 6.81 5.26
C LEU A 178 -17.86 7.83 5.08
N GLY A 179 -17.08 7.77 3.99
CA GLY A 179 -16.15 8.84 3.65
C GLY A 179 -14.81 8.82 4.39
N LEU A 180 -14.44 7.71 5.03
CA LEU A 180 -13.17 7.59 5.78
C LEU A 180 -12.10 6.89 4.93
N LEU A 181 -10.95 7.55 4.73
CA LEU A 181 -9.80 7.05 3.97
C LEU A 181 -9.25 5.74 4.57
N CYS A 182 -9.05 4.73 3.73
CA CYS A 182 -8.25 3.55 4.05
C CYS A 182 -6.98 3.57 3.19
N ALA A 183 -5.83 3.87 3.80
CA ALA A 183 -4.55 3.85 3.13
C ALA A 183 -3.95 2.43 3.18
N VAL A 184 -4.00 1.70 2.07
CA VAL A 184 -3.08 0.58 1.84
C VAL A 184 -1.80 1.18 1.23
N LEU A 185 -0.63 0.62 1.52
CA LEU A 185 0.68 1.25 1.23
C LEU A 185 1.58 0.29 0.44
N VAL A 186 2.03 0.70 -0.74
CA VAL A 186 2.84 -0.04 -1.72
C VAL A 186 3.43 1.04 -2.64
N LEU A 187 4.75 1.09 -2.72
CA LEU A 187 5.55 1.91 -3.65
C LEU A 187 6.17 1.04 -4.73
N LEU A 188 6.43 1.59 -5.94
CA LEU A 188 7.73 1.46 -6.67
C LEU A 188 7.91 2.40 -7.88
N SER A 189 9.15 2.94 -8.01
CA SER A 189 10.08 3.23 -9.17
C SER A 189 9.61 3.95 -10.45
N GLU A 190 10.32 4.95 -11.06
CA GLU A 190 11.78 5.19 -11.25
C GLU A 190 12.30 6.59 -10.88
N CYS A 191 13.57 6.63 -10.45
CA CYS A 191 14.44 7.81 -10.44
C CYS A 191 15.00 8.14 -11.84
N CYS A 192 15.06 9.44 -12.13
CA CYS A 192 15.88 10.06 -13.17
C CYS A 192 17.26 9.40 -13.36
N CYS A 193 17.46 8.78 -14.52
CA CYS A 193 18.78 8.63 -15.14
C CYS A 193 18.63 8.69 -16.68
N ALA A 194 18.37 9.89 -17.19
CA ALA A 194 18.85 10.31 -18.50
C ALA A 194 19.66 11.59 -18.30
N ALA A 195 20.93 11.40 -17.93
CA ALA A 195 21.93 12.45 -17.97
C ALA A 195 22.11 12.94 -19.43
N LEU A 196 22.20 14.26 -19.56
CA LEU A 196 23.00 14.99 -20.54
C LEU A 196 23.89 14.12 -21.43
N SER A 197 23.54 14.00 -22.71
CA SER A 197 24.53 14.10 -23.79
C SER A 197 23.91 14.70 -25.05
N SER A 198 24.37 15.90 -25.37
CA SER A 198 24.54 16.50 -26.71
C SER A 198 23.52 16.20 -27.81
N SER A 199 22.84 17.24 -28.31
CA SER A 199 23.33 17.99 -29.48
C SER A 199 22.31 19.04 -29.98
N SER A 200 22.80 20.27 -30.11
CA SER A 200 22.51 21.28 -31.16
C SER A 200 21.13 21.35 -31.81
N SER A 201 20.45 22.49 -31.65
CA SER A 201 20.32 23.56 -32.67
C SER A 201 18.93 24.21 -32.64
N TRP A 202 18.88 25.49 -32.24
CA TRP A 202 17.86 26.43 -32.70
C TRP A 202 18.51 27.81 -32.84
N HIS A 203 18.86 28.14 -34.08
CA HIS A 203 18.64 29.49 -34.61
C HIS A 203 17.20 29.54 -35.13
#